data_AF-A0A645CSL0-F1
#
_entry.id   AF-A0A645CSL0-F1
#
_cell.length_a   1.000
_cell.length_b   1.000
_cell.length_c   1.000
_cell.angle_alpha   90.00
_cell.angle_beta   90.00
_cell.angle_gamma   90.00
#
_symmetry.space_group_name_H-M   'P 1'
#
loop_
_entity.id
_entity.type
_entity.pdbx_description
1 polymer ?
#
loop_
_entity_poly.entity_id
_entity_poly.type
_entity_poly.pdbx_seq_one_letter_code
_entity_poly.pdbx_strand_id
1 'polypeptide(L)'
;MDCHPTSNFHGDGTESYNMWDEELPSCLDCHEEQNPATAKDTMHKVHGDSLSCQVCHAQANNNCFECHLDEKPDGSGLGSSSEGKIIFRVGYNPEITEERPYKYVALRHVPSQETMLEVVDDNMMPNFDEKSNWKYSPTHNIQKSTFQNESCEACHDNTRIWLSEKDLRETDSEASRKLIPALPPSLDH
;
A
#
# COMPACT_ATOMS: atom_id res chain seq x y z
N MET A 1 -7.69 18.28 13.86
CA MET A 1 -6.98 17.06 13.42
C MET A 1 -7.89 15.96 13.86
N ASP A 2 -8.72 15.50 12.95
CA ASP A 2 -9.98 14.85 13.33
C ASP A 2 -9.88 13.32 13.22
N CYS A 3 -8.84 12.81 12.55
CA CYS A 3 -8.57 11.38 12.44
C CYS A 3 -7.50 10.91 13.43
N HIS A 4 -6.43 11.66 13.64
CA HIS A 4 -5.34 11.24 14.53
C HIS A 4 -5.34 12.05 15.82
N PRO A 5 -5.11 11.42 16.98
CA PRO A 5 -4.80 12.16 18.20
C PRO A 5 -3.43 12.84 18.07
N THR A 6 -3.24 13.93 18.83
CA THR A 6 -1.99 14.71 18.83
C THR A 6 -0.76 13.88 19.20
N SER A 7 -0.93 12.85 20.03
CA SER A 7 0.13 11.91 20.43
C SER A 7 0.74 11.16 19.25
N ASN A 8 -0.02 10.85 18.20
CA ASN A 8 0.52 10.15 17.01
C ASN A 8 1.55 10.98 16.24
N PHE A 9 1.62 12.30 16.48
CA PHE A 9 2.58 13.20 15.83
C PHE A 9 3.74 13.60 16.72
N HIS A 10 3.50 13.70 18.04
CA HIS A 10 4.51 14.16 19.01
C HIS A 10 5.10 13.03 19.86
N GLY A 11 4.57 11.81 19.73
CA GLY A 11 4.78 10.71 20.66
C GLY A 11 3.98 10.91 21.94
N ASP A 12 3.77 9.82 22.68
CA ASP A 12 3.18 9.83 24.02
C ASP A 12 4.26 9.63 25.12
N GLY A 13 5.53 9.50 24.73
CA GLY A 13 6.66 9.24 25.61
C GLY A 13 6.92 7.75 25.86
N THR A 14 6.15 6.86 25.24
CA THR A 14 6.42 5.42 25.18
C THR A 14 7.15 5.06 23.89
N GLU A 15 7.96 4.00 23.94
CA GLU A 15 8.65 3.47 22.77
C GLU A 15 7.78 2.41 22.12
N SER A 16 7.33 2.65 20.89
CA SER A 16 6.71 1.64 20.04
C SER A 16 7.73 1.04 19.09
N TYR A 17 7.51 -0.23 18.73
CA TYR A 17 8.39 -0.92 17.81
C TYR A 17 8.15 -0.46 16.36
N ASN A 18 6.89 -0.24 15.99
CA ASN A 18 6.53 0.30 14.68
C ASN A 18 5.22 1.12 14.72
N MET A 19 4.91 1.80 13.62
CA MET A 19 3.72 2.67 13.51
C MET A 19 2.37 1.95 13.66
N TRP A 20 2.35 0.62 13.54
CA TRP A 20 1.15 -0.21 13.60
C TRP A 20 0.80 -0.65 15.03
N ASP A 21 1.70 -0.47 15.98
CA ASP A 21 1.49 -0.80 17.40
C ASP A 21 0.81 0.35 18.17
N GLU A 22 0.64 1.50 17.50
CA GLU A 22 0.00 2.70 18.03
C GLU A 22 -1.51 2.69 17.82
N GLU A 23 -2.22 3.53 18.58
CA GLU A 23 -3.65 3.79 18.34
C GLU A 23 -3.83 4.51 16.99
N LEU A 24 -4.31 3.78 15.98
CA LEU A 24 -4.54 4.29 14.64
C LEU A 24 -6.02 4.64 14.43
N PRO A 25 -6.33 5.71 13.67
CA PRO A 25 -7.69 6.01 13.27
C PRO A 25 -8.34 4.87 12.53
N SER A 26 -9.61 4.66 12.81
CA SER A 26 -10.51 3.92 11.94
C SER A 26 -11.38 4.85 11.11
N CYS A 27 -11.63 4.48 9.87
CA CYS A 27 -12.64 5.16 9.06
C CYS A 27 -14.01 5.09 9.74
N LEU A 28 -14.29 3.98 10.44
CA LEU A 28 -15.57 3.74 11.11
C LEU A 28 -15.76 4.54 12.40
N ASP A 29 -14.71 5.17 12.95
CA ASP A 29 -14.85 6.07 14.12
C ASP A 29 -15.68 7.32 13.79
N CYS A 30 -15.73 7.69 12.50
CA CYS A 30 -16.51 8.83 12.00
C CYS A 30 -17.59 8.41 10.99
N HIS A 31 -17.44 7.24 10.36
CA HIS A 31 -18.34 6.72 9.32
C HIS A 31 -18.99 5.40 9.75
N GLU A 32 -19.54 5.36 10.97
CA GLU A 32 -20.20 4.18 11.54
C GLU A 32 -21.30 3.63 10.63
N GLU A 33 -21.99 4.51 9.91
CA GLU A 33 -23.07 4.15 8.99
C GLU A 33 -22.59 3.49 7.69
N GLN A 34 -21.28 3.41 7.48
CA GLN A 34 -20.65 2.70 6.36
C GLN A 34 -20.14 1.32 6.79
N ASN A 35 -20.30 0.93 8.05
CA ASN A 35 -20.00 -0.44 8.50
C ASN A 35 -20.82 -1.44 7.65
N PRO A 36 -20.21 -2.47 7.04
CA PRO A 36 -20.93 -3.41 6.19
C PRO A 36 -22.18 -4.05 6.81
N ALA A 37 -22.21 -4.22 8.14
CA ALA A 37 -23.33 -4.78 8.87
C ALA A 37 -24.56 -3.85 8.93
N THR A 38 -24.36 -2.53 8.82
CA THR A 38 -25.41 -1.51 9.00
C THR A 38 -25.56 -0.57 7.80
N ALA A 39 -24.62 -0.61 6.85
CA ALA A 39 -24.60 0.23 5.67
C ALA A 39 -25.92 0.17 4.91
N LYS A 40 -26.24 1.26 4.21
CA LYS A 40 -27.49 1.34 3.42
C LYS A 40 -27.26 1.18 1.93
N ASP A 41 -26.10 1.62 1.44
CA ASP A 41 -25.72 1.44 0.05
C ASP A 41 -25.29 0.00 -0.23
N THR A 42 -25.41 -0.40 -1.49
CA THR A 42 -25.06 -1.75 -1.94
C THR A 42 -23.56 -1.99 -1.84
N MET A 43 -22.73 -0.97 -2.09
CA MET A 43 -21.28 -1.16 -2.26
C MET A 43 -20.61 -1.59 -0.97
N HIS A 44 -20.88 -0.93 0.16
CA HIS A 44 -20.29 -1.34 1.44
C HIS A 44 -20.82 -2.72 1.90
N LYS A 45 -22.06 -3.08 1.56
CA LYS A 45 -22.63 -4.39 1.92
C LYS A 45 -22.00 -5.56 1.18
N VAL A 46 -21.90 -5.45 -0.15
CA VAL A 46 -21.48 -6.59 -0.98
C VAL A 46 -19.97 -6.83 -0.92
N HIS A 47 -19.20 -5.76 -0.70
CA HIS A 47 -17.75 -5.83 -0.56
C HIS A 47 -17.33 -6.24 0.85
N GLY A 48 -18.09 -5.84 1.87
CA GLY A 48 -17.86 -6.24 3.25
C GLY A 48 -16.44 -5.99 3.71
N ASP A 49 -15.89 -6.95 4.45
CA ASP A 49 -14.53 -6.88 4.98
C ASP A 49 -13.48 -7.38 3.98
N SER A 50 -13.85 -7.61 2.71
CA SER A 50 -12.90 -8.11 1.71
C SER A 50 -11.88 -7.06 1.27
N LEU A 51 -12.27 -5.78 1.32
CA LEU A 51 -11.52 -4.65 0.78
C LEU A 51 -11.25 -3.64 1.89
N SER A 52 -10.02 -3.13 1.99
CA SER A 52 -9.78 -1.96 2.84
C SER A 52 -10.46 -0.73 2.25
N CYS A 53 -10.88 0.22 3.10
CA CYS A 53 -11.57 1.44 2.65
C CYS A 53 -10.78 2.21 1.58
N GLN A 54 -9.45 2.19 1.69
CA GLN A 54 -8.52 2.82 0.76
C GLN A 54 -8.60 2.25 -0.66
N VAL A 55 -9.04 1.00 -0.84
CA VAL A 55 -9.21 0.42 -2.19
C VAL A 55 -10.17 1.26 -3.02
N CYS A 56 -11.29 1.70 -2.42
CA CYS A 56 -12.26 2.55 -3.09
C CYS A 56 -11.95 4.04 -2.91
N HIS A 57 -11.40 4.46 -1.78
CA HIS A 57 -11.34 5.88 -1.42
C HIS A 57 -9.98 6.54 -1.56
N ALA A 58 -8.87 5.80 -1.70
CA ALA A 58 -7.57 6.40 -1.90
C ALA A 58 -7.38 6.89 -3.34
N GLN A 59 -6.41 7.79 -3.50
CA GLN A 59 -5.94 8.27 -4.80
C GLN A 59 -4.56 7.68 -5.11
N ALA A 60 -4.10 7.87 -6.34
CA ALA A 60 -2.72 7.59 -6.70
C ALA A 60 -1.76 8.37 -5.78
N ASN A 61 -0.67 7.71 -5.39
CA ASN A 61 0.33 8.28 -4.50
C ASN A 61 1.75 8.04 -5.03
N ASN A 62 2.73 8.62 -4.34
CA ASN A 62 4.15 8.41 -4.67
C ASN A 62 4.55 6.96 -4.41
N ASN A 63 5.01 6.32 -5.47
CA ASN A 63 5.67 5.02 -5.47
C ASN A 63 7.11 5.26 -5.90
N CYS A 64 8.06 4.74 -5.15
CA CYS A 64 9.47 4.90 -5.45
C CYS A 64 10.05 3.55 -5.82
N PHE A 65 10.98 3.52 -6.75
CA PHE A 65 11.61 2.31 -7.24
C PHE A 65 13.13 2.48 -7.34
N GLU A 66 13.85 1.37 -7.28
CA GLU A 66 15.29 1.31 -7.56
C GLU A 66 16.11 2.37 -6.81
N CYS A 67 16.02 2.38 -5.48
CA CYS A 67 16.95 3.16 -4.67
C CYS A 67 18.33 2.50 -4.78
N HIS A 68 19.32 3.17 -5.36
CA HIS A 68 20.71 2.71 -5.35
C HIS A 68 21.59 3.74 -4.65
N LEU A 69 22.57 3.27 -3.87
CA LEU A 69 23.62 4.09 -3.31
C LEU A 69 24.93 3.86 -4.07
N ASP A 70 25.51 4.95 -4.55
CA ASP A 70 26.77 4.96 -5.29
C ASP A 70 27.77 5.91 -4.63
N GLU A 71 29.06 5.69 -4.83
CA GLU A 71 30.05 6.73 -4.53
C GLU A 71 29.87 7.92 -5.49
N LYS A 72 29.93 9.13 -4.93
CA LYS A 72 29.91 10.34 -5.75
C LYS A 72 31.19 10.43 -6.57
N PRO A 73 31.13 10.90 -7.83
CA PRO A 73 32.31 11.03 -8.70
C PRO A 73 33.43 11.92 -8.13
N ASP A 74 33.10 12.83 -7.21
CA ASP A 74 34.04 13.75 -6.56
C ASP A 74 34.66 13.17 -5.26
N GLY A 75 34.32 11.93 -4.91
CA GLY A 75 34.78 11.27 -3.69
C GLY A 75 34.23 11.89 -2.39
N SER A 76 33.22 12.76 -2.45
CA SER A 76 32.68 13.46 -1.27
C SER A 76 31.77 12.59 -0.38
N GLY A 77 31.53 11.34 -0.78
CA GLY A 77 30.71 10.37 -0.04
C GLY A 77 29.71 9.65 -0.95
N LEU A 78 28.60 9.20 -0.37
CA LEU A 78 27.56 8.48 -1.11
C LEU A 78 26.51 9.42 -1.73
N GLY A 79 26.06 9.08 -2.93
CA GLY A 79 24.89 9.62 -3.61
C GLY A 79 23.76 8.59 -3.64
N SER A 80 22.51 9.05 -3.82
CA SER A 80 21.36 8.15 -4.02
C SER A 80 20.65 8.51 -5.32
N SER A 81 20.15 7.48 -6.00
CA SER A 81 19.27 7.60 -7.15
C SER A 81 18.01 6.77 -6.91
N SER A 82 16.86 7.22 -7.43
CA SER A 82 15.60 6.45 -7.41
C SER A 82 14.64 7.00 -8.46
N GLU A 83 13.70 6.17 -8.92
CA GLU A 83 12.62 6.59 -9.79
C GLU A 83 11.31 6.75 -9.01
N GLY A 84 10.65 7.91 -9.14
CA GLY A 84 9.33 8.17 -8.58
C GLY A 84 8.21 8.07 -9.62
N LYS A 85 7.11 7.40 -9.29
CA LYS A 85 5.88 7.37 -10.09
C LYS A 85 4.65 7.67 -9.22
N ILE A 86 3.69 8.41 -9.77
CA ILE A 86 2.37 8.57 -9.17
C ILE A 86 1.45 7.48 -9.73
N ILE A 87 1.19 6.43 -8.94
CA ILE A 87 0.35 5.31 -9.35
C ILE A 87 -0.56 4.84 -8.22
N PHE A 88 -1.60 4.10 -8.58
CA PHE A 88 -2.51 3.44 -7.66
C PHE A 88 -2.56 1.95 -8.00
N ARG A 89 -2.30 1.08 -7.02
CA ARG A 89 -2.37 -0.37 -7.18
C ARG A 89 -3.11 -1.03 -6.03
N VAL A 90 -3.93 -2.01 -6.37
CA VAL A 90 -4.65 -2.88 -5.45
C VAL A 90 -4.09 -4.28 -5.60
N GLY A 91 -3.77 -4.92 -4.48
CA GLY A 91 -3.27 -6.30 -4.44
C GLY A 91 -3.76 -7.05 -3.21
N TYR A 92 -3.27 -8.27 -3.03
CA TYR A 92 -3.50 -8.97 -1.78
C TYR A 92 -2.82 -8.26 -0.62
N ASN A 93 -3.44 -8.38 0.56
CA ASN A 93 -2.86 -7.87 1.79
C ASN A 93 -1.57 -8.65 2.13
N PRO A 94 -0.39 -7.99 2.18
CA PRO A 94 0.86 -8.65 2.51
C PRO A 94 0.93 -9.13 3.97
N GLU A 95 0.08 -8.58 4.84
CA GLU A 95 0.09 -8.86 6.27
C GLU A 95 -1.33 -8.75 6.83
N ILE A 96 -2.02 -9.90 6.88
CA ILE A 96 -3.36 -10.01 7.44
C ILE A 96 -3.23 -10.08 8.96
N THR A 97 -3.88 -9.15 9.66
CA THR A 97 -4.01 -9.12 11.13
C THR A 97 -5.48 -9.03 11.52
N GLU A 98 -5.79 -9.07 12.82
CA GLU A 98 -7.16 -8.88 13.30
C GLU A 98 -7.68 -7.46 13.00
N GLU A 99 -6.80 -6.46 13.10
CA GLU A 99 -7.09 -5.04 12.84
C GLU A 99 -7.11 -4.71 11.34
N ARG A 100 -6.45 -5.55 10.53
CA ARG A 100 -6.40 -5.42 9.05
C ARG A 100 -6.74 -6.77 8.40
N PRO A 101 -7.98 -7.26 8.54
CA PRO A 101 -8.38 -8.59 8.09
C PRO A 101 -8.64 -8.64 6.57
N TYR A 102 -8.52 -7.51 5.89
CA TYR A 102 -8.88 -7.35 4.49
C TYR A 102 -8.10 -8.30 3.58
N LYS A 103 -8.78 -8.88 2.60
CA LYS A 103 -8.16 -9.68 1.55
C LYS A 103 -7.40 -8.80 0.55
N TYR A 104 -7.98 -7.66 0.19
CA TYR A 104 -7.44 -6.73 -0.80
C TYR A 104 -7.18 -5.36 -0.18
N VAL A 105 -6.05 -4.77 -0.53
CA VAL A 105 -5.61 -3.48 0.01
C VAL A 105 -4.99 -2.60 -1.08
N ALA A 106 -5.01 -1.29 -0.85
CA ALA A 106 -4.16 -0.38 -1.61
C ALA A 106 -2.69 -0.64 -1.27
N LEU A 107 -1.84 -0.76 -2.29
CA LEU A 107 -0.42 -1.01 -2.17
C LEU A 107 0.41 0.19 -2.61
N ARG A 108 1.60 0.32 -2.01
CA ARG A 108 2.62 1.28 -2.40
C ARG A 108 3.97 0.58 -2.52
N HIS A 109 4.66 0.84 -3.61
CA HIS A 109 6.02 0.37 -3.81
C HIS A 109 7.02 1.18 -2.99
N VAL A 110 7.90 0.49 -2.27
CA VAL A 110 9.08 1.07 -1.63
C VAL A 110 10.33 0.74 -2.45
N PRO A 111 11.31 1.64 -2.55
CA PRO A 111 12.35 1.56 -3.57
C PRO A 111 13.48 0.61 -3.21
N SER A 112 13.29 -0.31 -2.26
CA SER A 112 14.35 -1.27 -1.91
C SER A 112 14.71 -2.13 -3.12
N GLN A 113 15.98 -2.48 -3.22
CA GLN A 113 16.50 -3.50 -4.14
C GLN A 113 17.62 -4.25 -3.42
N GLU A 114 17.88 -5.49 -3.79
CA GLU A 114 18.86 -6.36 -3.12
C GLU A 114 20.24 -5.69 -3.00
N THR A 115 20.67 -5.02 -4.07
CA THR A 115 22.01 -4.45 -4.21
C THR A 115 22.14 -3.02 -3.70
N MET A 116 21.08 -2.40 -3.14
CA MET A 116 21.07 -0.97 -2.84
C MET A 116 22.13 -0.48 -1.86
N LEU A 117 22.74 -1.41 -1.09
CA LEU A 117 23.76 -1.16 -0.09
C LEU A 117 25.11 -1.83 -0.41
N GLU A 118 25.32 -2.35 -1.62
CA GLU A 118 26.58 -3.05 -1.98
C GLU A 118 27.82 -2.16 -1.84
N VAL A 119 27.67 -0.85 -2.04
CA VAL A 119 28.75 0.13 -1.81
C VAL A 119 29.20 0.18 -0.33
N VAL A 120 28.37 -0.29 0.60
CA VAL A 120 28.64 -0.30 2.04
C VAL A 120 29.31 -1.62 2.45
N ASP A 121 28.70 -2.75 2.08
CA ASP A 121 29.25 -4.09 2.31
C ASP A 121 28.54 -5.12 1.39
N ASP A 122 29.16 -6.27 1.19
CA ASP A 122 28.56 -7.38 0.44
C ASP A 122 27.38 -7.97 1.21
N ASN A 123 26.31 -8.34 0.50
CA ASN A 123 25.17 -9.10 1.04
C ASN A 123 24.49 -8.43 2.26
N MET A 124 24.33 -7.11 2.24
CA MET A 124 23.67 -6.33 3.30
C MET A 124 22.15 -6.57 3.40
N MET A 125 21.54 -7.20 2.39
CA MET A 125 20.11 -7.50 2.32
C MET A 125 19.84 -9.01 2.13
N PRO A 126 20.37 -9.90 3.01
CA PRO A 126 20.41 -11.34 2.75
C PRO A 126 19.02 -12.01 2.69
N ASN A 127 17.98 -11.34 3.19
CA ASN A 127 16.60 -11.83 3.23
C ASN A 127 15.68 -11.00 2.32
N PHE A 128 16.22 -10.34 1.29
CA PHE A 128 15.47 -9.44 0.42
C PHE A 128 14.21 -10.09 -0.17
N ASP A 129 14.34 -11.33 -0.67
CA ASP A 129 13.24 -12.08 -1.28
C ASP A 129 12.20 -12.61 -0.30
N GLU A 130 12.41 -12.47 1.02
CA GLU A 130 11.42 -12.85 2.01
C GLU A 130 10.33 -11.79 2.21
N LYS A 131 10.60 -10.53 1.81
CA LYS A 131 9.75 -9.37 2.09
C LYS A 131 9.46 -8.56 0.83
N SER A 132 8.18 -8.49 0.47
CA SER A 132 7.71 -7.70 -0.68
C SER A 132 8.08 -6.22 -0.60
N ASN A 133 8.46 -5.62 -1.73
CA ASN A 133 8.65 -4.17 -1.90
C ASN A 133 7.32 -3.43 -2.05
N TRP A 134 6.25 -4.13 -2.38
CA TRP A 134 4.88 -3.62 -2.31
C TRP A 134 4.34 -3.79 -0.89
N LYS A 135 4.03 -2.67 -0.23
CA LYS A 135 3.55 -2.61 1.15
C LYS A 135 2.11 -2.09 1.23
N TYR A 136 1.39 -2.45 2.29
CA TYR A 136 0.10 -1.84 2.62
C TYR A 136 0.21 -0.31 2.66
N SER A 137 -0.77 0.38 2.08
CA SER A 137 -0.74 1.83 1.92
C SER A 137 -1.82 2.54 2.77
N PRO A 138 -1.48 3.05 3.96
CA PRO A 138 -2.38 3.83 4.81
C PRO A 138 -2.43 5.30 4.34
N THR A 139 -2.85 5.52 3.10
CA THR A 139 -2.71 6.82 2.46
C THR A 139 -3.63 7.89 3.03
N HIS A 140 -3.10 9.10 3.20
CA HIS A 140 -3.84 10.29 3.64
C HIS A 140 -4.47 11.09 2.49
N ASN A 141 -4.80 10.44 1.37
CA ASN A 141 -5.33 11.08 0.16
C ASN A 141 -6.77 10.63 -0.14
N ILE A 142 -7.55 10.41 0.92
CA ILE A 142 -8.91 9.86 0.87
C ILE A 142 -9.88 10.83 0.19
N GLN A 143 -10.68 10.32 -0.74
CA GLN A 143 -11.76 11.04 -1.40
C GLN A 143 -13.05 10.21 -1.42
N LYS A 144 -14.19 10.91 -1.32
CA LYS A 144 -15.51 10.26 -1.43
C LYS A 144 -15.73 9.65 -2.81
N SER A 145 -15.33 10.36 -3.86
CA SER A 145 -15.44 9.93 -5.25
C SER A 145 -14.05 9.78 -5.83
N THR A 146 -13.80 8.64 -6.45
CA THR A 146 -12.55 8.24 -7.08
C THR A 146 -12.87 7.54 -8.38
N PHE A 147 -11.93 7.51 -9.32
CA PHE A 147 -12.22 6.88 -10.61
C PHE A 147 -12.58 5.40 -10.48
N GLN A 148 -12.03 4.68 -9.49
CA GLN A 148 -12.34 3.26 -9.28
C GLN A 148 -13.66 3.01 -8.54
N ASN A 149 -14.28 4.02 -7.92
CA ASN A 149 -15.56 3.90 -7.24
C ASN A 149 -16.73 4.60 -7.98
N GLU A 150 -16.48 5.13 -9.17
CA GLU A 150 -17.47 5.81 -10.01
C GLU A 150 -18.57 4.87 -10.55
N SER A 151 -18.23 3.60 -10.78
CA SER A 151 -19.14 2.57 -11.31
C SER A 151 -18.63 1.18 -10.95
N CYS A 152 -19.45 0.16 -11.18
CA CYS A 152 -19.04 -1.22 -10.94
C CYS A 152 -17.90 -1.62 -11.90
N GLU A 153 -18.04 -1.25 -13.17
CA GLU A 153 -17.12 -1.56 -14.27
C GLU A 153 -15.76 -0.88 -14.05
N ALA A 154 -15.75 0.30 -13.42
CA ALA A 154 -14.52 1.02 -13.12
C ALA A 154 -13.58 0.30 -12.12
N CYS A 155 -14.07 -0.72 -11.43
CA CYS A 155 -13.29 -1.63 -10.60
C CYS A 155 -13.25 -3.05 -11.17
N HIS A 156 -14.41 -3.58 -11.61
CA HIS A 156 -14.57 -4.96 -12.04
C HIS A 156 -13.99 -5.25 -13.43
N ASP A 157 -14.09 -4.30 -14.36
CA ASP A 157 -13.58 -4.45 -15.73
C ASP A 157 -12.26 -3.69 -15.95
N ASN A 158 -11.86 -2.88 -14.97
CA ASN A 158 -10.68 -2.04 -15.04
C ASN A 158 -9.43 -2.75 -14.50
N THR A 159 -8.70 -3.41 -15.38
CA THR A 159 -7.44 -4.07 -15.04
C THR A 159 -6.28 -3.13 -14.69
N ARG A 160 -6.44 -1.80 -14.86
CA ARG A 160 -5.33 -0.84 -14.68
C ARG A 160 -5.01 -0.52 -13.21
N ILE A 161 -5.93 -0.81 -12.29
CA ILE A 161 -5.75 -0.55 -10.86
C ILE A 161 -5.24 -1.77 -10.11
N TRP A 162 -5.32 -2.95 -10.71
CA TRP A 162 -4.90 -4.19 -10.08
C TRP A 162 -3.40 -4.41 -10.32
N LEU A 163 -2.69 -4.80 -9.27
CA LEU A 163 -1.28 -5.18 -9.37
C LEU A 163 -1.15 -6.37 -10.33
N SER A 164 -0.17 -6.30 -11.23
CA SER A 164 0.09 -7.35 -12.20
C SER A 164 1.59 -7.50 -12.45
N GLU A 165 1.98 -8.57 -13.14
CA GLU A 165 3.40 -8.84 -13.46
C GLU A 165 4.10 -7.66 -14.15
N LYS A 166 3.39 -6.87 -14.97
CA LYS A 166 3.95 -5.71 -15.67
C LYS A 166 4.35 -4.56 -14.72
N ASP A 167 3.82 -4.57 -13.51
CA ASP A 167 4.09 -3.55 -12.49
C ASP A 167 5.30 -3.93 -11.63
N LEU A 168 5.72 -5.20 -11.67
CA LEU A 168 6.91 -5.69 -10.98
C LEU A 168 8.17 -5.42 -11.82
N ARG A 169 9.26 -5.08 -11.13
CA ARG A 169 10.59 -4.98 -11.73
C ARG A 169 11.37 -6.26 -11.55
N GLU A 170 12.38 -6.46 -12.38
CA GLU A 170 13.35 -7.55 -12.20
C GLU A 170 14.12 -7.43 -10.88
N THR A 171 14.26 -6.21 -10.37
CA THR A 171 14.92 -5.89 -9.08
C THR A 171 13.97 -5.96 -7.87
N ASP A 172 12.69 -6.26 -8.07
CA ASP A 172 11.73 -6.38 -6.97
C ASP A 172 11.90 -7.74 -6.27
N SER A 173 11.59 -7.79 -4.98
CA SER A 173 11.56 -9.02 -4.19
C SER A 173 10.63 -10.04 -4.81
N GLU A 174 11.06 -11.29 -4.88
CA GLU A 174 10.24 -12.39 -5.35
C GLU A 174 8.95 -12.58 -4.51
N ALA A 175 8.96 -12.15 -3.24
CA ALA A 175 7.76 -12.12 -2.41
C ALA A 175 6.64 -11.22 -2.96
N SER A 176 6.96 -10.20 -3.76
CA SER A 176 5.98 -9.29 -4.35
C SER A 176 5.03 -9.97 -5.35
N ARG A 177 5.47 -11.04 -6.01
CA ARG A 177 4.59 -11.83 -6.90
C ARG A 177 3.38 -12.41 -6.18
N LYS A 178 3.53 -12.75 -4.89
CA LYS A 178 2.44 -13.29 -4.06
C LYS A 178 1.33 -12.28 -3.82
N LEU A 179 1.55 -10.99 -4.08
CA LEU A 179 0.55 -9.95 -3.89
C LEU A 179 -0.30 -9.69 -5.13
N ILE A 180 0.03 -10.30 -6.28
CA ILE A 180 -0.77 -10.20 -7.50
C ILE A 180 -2.10 -10.93 -7.27
N PRO A 181 -3.24 -10.21 -7.30
CA PRO A 181 -4.53 -10.82 -7.04
C PRO A 181 -5.13 -11.46 -8.29
N ALA A 182 -6.08 -12.36 -8.08
CA ALA A 182 -7.07 -12.63 -9.12
C ALA A 182 -7.89 -11.36 -9.38
N LEU A 183 -8.20 -11.09 -10.64
CA LEU A 183 -9.08 -9.99 -10.98
C LEU A 183 -10.48 -10.22 -10.38
N PRO A 184 -11.19 -9.15 -10.01
CA PRO A 184 -12.57 -9.25 -9.56
C PRO A 184 -13.44 -9.91 -10.64
N PRO A 185 -14.52 -10.59 -10.25
CA PRO A 185 -15.41 -11.22 -11.22
C PRO A 185 -16.05 -10.16 -12.13
N SER A 186 -16.14 -10.46 -13.43
CA SER A 186 -16.99 -9.70 -14.35
C SER A 186 -18.42 -9.72 -13.83
N LEU A 187 -19.09 -8.57 -13.89
CA LEU A 187 -20.49 -8.47 -13.56
C LEU A 187 -21.28 -8.63 -14.86
N ASP A 188 -21.59 -9.88 -15.23
CA ASP A 188 -22.43 -10.15 -16.40
C ASP A 188 -23.79 -9.45 -16.19
N HIS A 189 -24.12 -8.52 -17.11
CA HIS A 189 -25.37 -7.77 -17.12
C HIS A 189 -26.50 -8.54 -17.84
#